data_AF-A0A5B9T845-F1
#
_entry.id   AF-A0A5B9T845-F1
#
_cell.length_a   1.000
_cell.length_b   1.000
_cell.length_c   1.000
_cell.angle_alpha   90.00
_cell.angle_beta   90.00
_cell.angle_gamma   90.00
#
_symmetry.space_group_name_H-M   'P 1'
#
loop_
_entity.id
_entity.type
_entity.pdbx_description
1 polymer ?
#
loop_
_entity_poly.entity_id
_entity_poly.type
_entity_poly.pdbx_seq_one_letter_code
_entity_poly.pdbx_strand_id
1 'polypeptide(L)' 'YRQNKCIGCGICTTKCEFDAIKLHRELPGCSKMVPSEDKLKYILPNGAKQAIKIKFSKKK' A
#
# COMPACT_ATOMS: atom_id res chain seq x y z
N TYR A 1 20.82 -13.00 -13.54
CA TYR A 1 20.48 -12.90 -12.10
C TYR A 1 20.55 -11.43 -11.70
N ARG A 2 19.40 -10.80 -11.46
CA ARG A 2 19.31 -9.34 -11.25
C ARG A 2 19.15 -9.04 -9.75
N GLN A 3 20.27 -8.94 -9.05
CA GLN A 3 20.33 -8.80 -7.58
C GLN A 3 19.58 -7.57 -7.04
N ASN A 4 19.41 -6.52 -7.85
CA ASN A 4 18.84 -5.25 -7.39
C ASN A 4 17.49 -4.91 -8.04
N LYS A 5 16.70 -5.94 -8.40
CA LYS A 5 15.37 -5.74 -9.03
C LYS A 5 14.20 -6.23 -8.21
N CYS A 6 14.45 -6.66 -6.98
CA CYS A 6 13.35 -6.97 -6.07
C CYS A 6 12.56 -5.69 -5.79
N ILE A 7 11.26 -5.71 -6.07
CA ILE A 7 10.32 -4.60 -5.79
C ILE A 7 9.38 -4.92 -4.62
N GLY A 8 9.58 -6.05 -3.93
CA GLY A 8 8.74 -6.44 -2.80
C GLY A 8 7.31 -6.85 -3.16
N CYS A 9 7.08 -7.40 -4.36
CA CYS A 9 5.74 -7.81 -4.80
C CYS A 9 5.17 -9.02 -4.02
N GLY A 10 6.02 -9.83 -3.39
CA GLY A 10 5.61 -10.99 -2.60
C GLY A 10 5.24 -12.25 -3.39
N ILE A 11 5.37 -12.25 -4.72
CA ILE A 11 5.06 -13.44 -5.54
C ILE A 11 5.98 -14.63 -5.18
N CYS A 12 7.21 -14.37 -4.72
CA CYS A 12 8.12 -15.42 -4.28
C CYS A 12 7.62 -16.13 -3.01
N THR A 13 6.99 -15.42 -2.08
CA THR A 13 6.50 -16.02 -0.83
C THR A 13 5.22 -16.82 -1.08
N THR A 14 4.34 -16.37 -1.98
CA THR A 14 3.11 -17.11 -2.31
C THR A 14 3.36 -18.37 -3.13
N LYS A 15 4.45 -18.40 -3.93
CA LYS A 15 4.84 -19.57 -4.71
C LYS A 15 5.67 -20.60 -3.91
N CYS A 16 6.16 -20.24 -2.74
CA CYS A 16 7.03 -21.11 -1.97
C CYS A 16 6.20 -22.18 -1.24
N GLU A 17 6.19 -23.40 -1.74
CA GLU A 17 5.48 -24.54 -1.13
C GLU A 17 6.02 -24.93 0.25
N PHE A 18 7.26 -24.55 0.54
CA PHE A 18 7.96 -24.87 1.77
C PHE A 18 7.93 -23.75 2.83
N ASP A 19 7.27 -22.62 2.55
CA ASP A 19 7.28 -21.39 3.39
C ASP A 19 8.70 -20.94 3.81
N ALA A 20 9.71 -21.18 2.97
CA ALA A 20 11.12 -20.93 3.28
C ALA A 20 11.48 -19.43 3.32
N ILE A 21 10.61 -18.56 2.82
CA ILE A 21 10.89 -17.13 2.64
C ILE A 21 9.70 -16.31 3.14
N LYS A 22 9.94 -15.29 3.96
CA LYS A 22 8.92 -14.35 4.46
C LYS A 22 9.22 -12.93 4.00
N LEU A 23 8.19 -12.20 3.57
CA LEU A 23 8.34 -10.83 3.10
C LEU A 23 8.15 -9.87 4.28
N HIS A 24 9.25 -9.26 4.74
CA HIS A 24 9.18 -8.13 5.67
C HIS A 24 8.69 -6.87 4.96
N ARG A 25 7.80 -6.12 5.61
CA ARG A 25 7.33 -4.82 5.12
C ARG A 25 7.46 -3.81 6.25
N GLU A 26 8.19 -2.72 5.99
CA GLU A 26 8.32 -1.61 6.93
C GLU A 26 6.96 -1.01 7.30
N LEU A 27 6.01 -1.04 6.36
CA LEU A 27 4.65 -0.52 6.51
C LEU A 27 3.63 -1.62 6.21
N PRO A 28 3.33 -2.52 7.16
CA PRO A 28 2.43 -3.66 6.92
C PRO A 28 1.00 -3.22 6.57
N GLY A 29 0.55 -2.05 7.06
CA GLY A 29 -0.77 -1.49 6.78
C GLY A 29 -1.02 -1.18 5.30
N CYS A 30 0.03 -0.97 4.49
CA CYS A 30 -0.08 -0.70 3.06
C CYS A 30 -0.37 -1.96 2.20
N SER A 31 -0.47 -3.14 2.82
CA SER A 31 -0.79 -4.40 2.11
C SER A 31 -2.23 -4.86 2.30
N LYS A 32 -3.05 -4.11 3.03
CA LYS A 32 -4.46 -4.45 3.24
C LYS A 32 -5.24 -4.23 1.94
N MET A 33 -5.52 -5.33 1.25
CA MET A 33 -6.42 -5.32 0.09
C MET A 33 -7.87 -5.17 0.56
N VAL A 34 -8.66 -4.39 -0.17
CA VAL A 34 -10.10 -4.22 0.06
C VAL A 34 -10.84 -4.44 -1.26
N PRO A 35 -12.08 -4.96 -1.24
CA PRO A 35 -12.90 -5.11 -2.43
C PRO A 35 -13.09 -3.77 -3.17
N SER A 36 -13.25 -3.83 -4.49
CA SER A 36 -13.36 -2.62 -5.30
C SER A 36 -14.62 -1.82 -4.99
N GLU A 37 -15.72 -2.49 -4.61
CA GLU A 37 -16.97 -1.81 -4.26
C GLU A 37 -16.81 -0.92 -3.01
N ASP A 38 -15.94 -1.33 -2.08
CA ASP A 38 -15.69 -0.62 -0.84
C ASP A 38 -14.59 0.45 -0.94
N LYS A 39 -13.89 0.55 -2.08
CA LYS A 39 -12.76 1.46 -2.28
C LYS A 39 -13.08 2.88 -1.84
N LEU A 40 -14.25 3.40 -2.20
CA LEU A 40 -14.64 4.79 -1.90
C LEU A 40 -14.68 5.07 -0.39
N LYS A 41 -15.17 4.11 0.41
CA LYS A 41 -15.27 4.24 1.87
C LYS A 41 -13.90 4.48 2.51
N TYR A 42 -12.84 3.86 1.97
CA TYR A 42 -11.48 3.97 2.50
C TYR A 42 -10.71 5.19 1.98
N ILE A 43 -10.94 5.62 0.74
CA ILE A 43 -10.21 6.76 0.15
C ILE A 43 -10.84 8.12 0.51
N LEU A 44 -12.15 8.18 0.69
CA LEU A 44 -12.90 9.43 0.83
C LEU A 44 -12.50 10.25 2.07
N PRO A 45 -12.26 9.66 3.27
CA PRO A 45 -11.82 10.43 4.43
C PRO A 45 -10.51 11.16 4.20
N ASN A 46 -9.53 10.50 3.56
CA ASN A 46 -8.25 11.12 3.25
C ASN A 46 -8.40 12.20 2.16
N GLY A 47 -9.23 11.94 1.15
CA GLY A 47 -9.56 12.91 0.11
C GLY A 47 -10.19 14.18 0.67
N ALA A 48 -11.17 14.05 1.56
CA ALA A 48 -11.80 15.18 2.25
C ALA A 48 -10.79 15.96 3.10
N LYS A 49 -9.95 15.26 3.89
CA LYS A 49 -8.89 15.88 4.68
C LYS A 49 -7.91 16.67 3.82
N GLN A 50 -7.52 16.13 2.66
CA GLN A 50 -6.63 16.80 1.72
C GLN A 50 -7.31 18.03 1.10
N ALA A 51 -8.58 17.93 0.69
CA ALA A 51 -9.31 19.06 0.13
C ALA A 51 -9.43 20.23 1.12
N ILE A 52 -9.75 19.93 2.39
CA ILE A 52 -9.75 20.92 3.48
C ILE A 52 -8.36 21.55 3.63
N LYS A 53 -7.30 20.72 3.71
CA LYS A 53 -5.92 21.21 3.83
C LYS A 53 -5.56 22.14 2.67
N ILE A 54 -5.91 21.81 1.43
CA ILE A 54 -5.61 22.65 0.25
C ILE A 54 -6.38 23.97 0.34
N LYS A 55 -7.65 23.95 0.73
CA LYS A 55 -8.49 25.16 0.82
C LYS A 55 -8.00 26.12 1.91
N PHE A 56 -7.54 25.58 3.04
CA PHE A 56 -7.15 26.38 4.21
C PHE A 56 -5.64 26.56 4.40
N SER A 57 -4.80 25.84 3.65
CA SER A 57 -3.36 26.11 3.64
C SER A 57 -3.14 27.48 3.02
N LYS A 58 -2.60 28.44 3.78
CA LYS A 58 -2.12 29.71 3.23
C LYS A 58 -1.14 29.36 2.10
N LYS A 59 -1.41 29.86 0.88
CA LYS A 59 -0.36 29.92 -0.14
C LYS A 59 0.75 30.78 0.43
N LYS A 60 1.96 30.22 0.48
CA LYS A 60 3.16 30.97 0.82
C LYS A 60 3.51 31.90 -0.33
#